data_AF-A0A923U9F1-F1
#
_entry.id   AF-A0A923U9F1-F1
#
_cell.length_a   1.000
_cell.length_b   1.000
_cell.length_c   1.000
_cell.angle_alpha   90.00
_cell.angle_beta   90.00
_cell.angle_gamma   90.00
#
_symmetry.space_group_name_H-M   'P 1'
#
loop_
_entity.id
_entity.type
_entity.pdbx_description
1 polymer ?
#
loop_
_entity_poly.entity_id
_entity_poly.type
_entity_poly.pdbx_seq_one_letter_code
_entity_poly.pdbx_strand_id
1 'polypeptide(L)'
;ALATNAFPSLLKRYRLHTVPVYDYVLMTEPLTDAQLDSIGWQGRQGIADLANQFHYYRLSADNRILWGGYDAVYHFGGRIRPSYDDRPQSFQRLASHFFTTFPQLEGVKFSHRWGGVIDTSTRFCAFFGLARRGRVAYAAGFTGLGVGASRFAANVMLDHLSGESTERTELEMVRSIPLPFPPEPVAFAGVQATKWALDRADHNGGRRNLLLKTLDAVGLGFDS
;
A
#
# COMPACT_ATOMS: atom_id res chain seq x y z
N ALA A 1 -3.10 4.24 -23.05
CA ALA A 1 -3.31 4.35 -21.59
C ALA A 1 -1.98 4.68 -20.91
N LEU A 2 -2.01 5.36 -19.76
CA LEU A 2 -0.84 5.53 -18.88
C LEU A 2 -1.10 4.85 -17.54
N ALA A 3 -0.24 3.88 -17.22
CA ALA A 3 -0.32 3.08 -16.00
C ALA A 3 1.09 2.97 -15.38
N THR A 4 1.76 4.10 -15.19
CA THR A 4 3.15 4.15 -14.71
C THR A 4 3.27 4.15 -13.19
N ASN A 5 2.15 4.24 -12.46
CA ASN A 5 2.09 4.09 -11.00
C ASN A 5 3.18 4.96 -10.32
N ALA A 6 4.03 4.38 -9.47
CA ALA A 6 5.10 5.08 -8.76
C ALA A 6 6.19 5.66 -9.66
N PHE A 7 6.31 5.17 -10.90
CA PHE A 7 7.33 5.62 -11.84
C PHE A 7 6.93 6.94 -12.52
N PRO A 8 7.93 7.76 -12.94
CA PRO A 8 7.68 9.05 -13.56
C PRO A 8 6.66 8.98 -14.71
N SER A 9 5.53 9.68 -14.54
CA SER A 9 4.52 9.79 -15.57
C SER A 9 4.91 10.80 -16.65
N LEU A 10 4.50 10.53 -17.90
CA LEU A 10 4.58 11.49 -19.01
C LEU A 10 3.68 12.72 -18.79
N LEU A 11 2.78 12.67 -17.81
CA LEU A 11 1.90 13.77 -17.42
C LEU A 11 2.45 14.49 -16.19
N LYS A 12 3.27 15.52 -16.42
CA LYS A 12 3.95 16.31 -15.36
C LYS A 12 3.03 16.77 -14.23
N ARG A 13 1.78 17.14 -14.54
CA ARG A 13 0.78 17.60 -13.56
C ARG A 13 0.45 16.55 -12.47
N TYR A 14 0.71 15.26 -12.73
CA TYR A 14 0.40 14.18 -11.79
C TYR A 14 1.55 13.80 -10.88
N ARG A 15 2.74 14.39 -11.05
CA ARG A 15 3.91 14.09 -10.23
C ARG A 15 3.68 14.28 -8.73
N LEU A 16 2.76 15.16 -8.34
CA LEU A 16 2.43 15.44 -6.94
C LEU A 16 1.24 14.64 -6.40
N HIS A 17 0.57 13.81 -7.20
CA HIS A 17 -0.63 13.09 -6.74
C HIS A 17 -0.31 11.73 -6.12
N THR A 18 0.95 11.30 -6.23
CA THR A 18 1.44 10.05 -5.65
C THR A 18 2.83 10.26 -5.07
N VAL A 19 3.12 9.58 -3.96
CA VAL A 19 4.48 9.43 -3.43
C VAL A 19 4.89 7.96 -3.46
N PRO A 20 6.16 7.64 -3.81
CA PRO A 20 6.65 6.27 -3.76
C PRO A 20 6.94 5.84 -2.33
N VAL A 21 6.14 4.93 -1.80
CA VAL A 21 6.32 4.32 -0.49
C VAL A 21 6.80 2.90 -0.68
N TYR A 22 7.87 2.52 0.03
CA TYR A 22 8.39 1.16 0.01
C TYR A 22 7.74 0.33 1.10
N ASP A 23 7.37 -0.88 0.73
CA ASP A 23 6.89 -1.94 1.60
C ASP A 23 7.75 -3.20 1.41
N TYR A 24 7.76 -4.08 2.41
CA TYR A 24 8.68 -5.22 2.50
C TYR A 24 7.93 -6.48 2.91
N VAL A 25 8.40 -7.62 2.38
CA VAL A 25 7.74 -8.91 2.55
C VAL A 25 8.77 -10.01 2.83
N LEU A 26 8.39 -10.94 3.69
CA LEU A 26 9.05 -12.21 3.93
C LEU A 26 8.16 -13.37 3.46
N MET A 27 8.80 -14.47 3.08
CA MET A 27 8.12 -15.72 2.76
C MET A 27 8.80 -16.87 3.51
N THR A 28 8.02 -17.63 4.28
CA THR A 28 8.55 -18.82 4.97
C THR A 28 8.98 -19.89 3.96
N GLU A 29 9.73 -20.88 4.42
CA GLU A 29 9.73 -22.21 3.77
C GLU A 29 8.33 -22.86 3.85
N PRO A 30 8.03 -23.89 3.04
CA PRO A 30 6.76 -24.60 3.13
C PRO A 30 6.57 -25.13 4.55
N LEU A 31 5.43 -24.83 5.14
CA LEU A 31 5.08 -25.38 6.44
C LEU A 31 4.69 -26.86 6.29
N THR A 32 5.11 -27.66 7.26
CA THR A 32 4.65 -29.04 7.43
C THR A 32 3.18 -29.06 7.86
N ASP A 33 2.51 -30.20 7.66
CA ASP A 33 1.11 -30.38 8.09
C ASP A 33 0.96 -30.12 9.60
N ALA A 34 1.89 -30.59 10.42
CA ALA A 34 1.89 -30.33 11.86
C ALA A 34 2.00 -28.84 12.20
N GLN A 35 2.80 -28.07 11.45
CA GLN A 35 2.91 -26.62 11.62
C GLN A 35 1.62 -25.90 11.18
N LEU A 36 1.03 -26.31 10.06
CA LEU A 36 -0.26 -25.77 9.60
C LEU A 36 -1.39 -26.05 10.59
N ASP A 37 -1.43 -27.25 11.16
CA ASP A 37 -2.41 -27.63 12.17
C ASP A 37 -2.21 -26.80 13.45
N SER A 38 -0.97 -26.55 13.85
CA SER A 38 -0.65 -25.75 15.05
C SER A 38 -1.07 -24.27 14.97
N ILE A 39 -1.17 -23.71 13.75
CA ILE A 39 -1.68 -22.34 13.55
C ILE A 39 -3.20 -22.29 13.36
N GLY A 40 -3.85 -23.43 13.09
CA GLY A 40 -5.31 -23.53 12.94
C GLY A 40 -5.90 -22.80 11.73
N TRP A 41 -5.09 -22.42 10.73
CA TRP A 41 -5.50 -21.57 9.60
C TRP A 41 -6.12 -22.38 8.44
N GLN A 42 -7.27 -23.01 8.70
CA GLN A 42 -7.89 -23.97 7.77
C GLN A 42 -8.48 -23.35 6.49
N GLY A 43 -9.01 -22.12 6.55
CA GLY A 43 -9.70 -21.50 5.42
C GLY A 43 -8.80 -20.86 4.36
N ARG A 44 -7.49 -20.73 4.62
CA ARG A 44 -6.49 -20.14 3.72
C ARG A 44 -6.80 -18.71 3.24
N GLN A 45 -7.73 -18.03 3.91
CA GLN A 45 -8.10 -16.63 3.65
C GLN A 45 -6.88 -15.72 3.79
N GLY A 46 -6.82 -14.62 3.05
CA GLY A 46 -5.87 -13.54 3.37
C GLY A 46 -6.29 -12.83 4.65
N ILE A 47 -5.34 -12.46 5.49
CA ILE A 47 -5.57 -11.77 6.75
C ILE A 47 -4.81 -10.44 6.74
N ALA A 48 -5.45 -9.40 7.26
CA ALA A 48 -4.80 -8.17 7.67
C ALA A 48 -5.21 -7.87 9.11
N ASP A 49 -4.30 -7.34 9.92
CA ASP A 49 -4.65 -6.87 11.26
C ASP A 49 -5.27 -5.45 11.24
N LEU A 50 -5.71 -4.99 12.40
CA LEU A 50 -6.42 -3.71 12.58
C LEU A 50 -5.49 -2.58 13.08
N ALA A 51 -4.18 -2.79 13.15
CA ALA A 51 -3.25 -1.74 13.55
C ALA A 51 -3.12 -0.68 12.43
N ASN A 52 -2.68 0.53 12.78
CA ASN A 52 -2.41 1.55 11.76
C ASN A 52 -1.20 1.15 10.92
N GLN A 53 -0.16 0.60 11.55
CA GLN A 53 0.94 -0.11 10.88
C GLN A 53 0.62 -1.60 10.81
N PHE A 54 -0.35 -1.96 9.98
CA PHE A 54 -0.85 -3.32 9.87
C PHE A 54 0.13 -4.27 9.18
N HIS A 55 0.08 -5.54 9.57
CA HIS A 55 0.57 -6.66 8.78
C HIS A 55 -0.53 -7.21 7.90
N TYR A 56 -0.14 -7.70 6.73
CA TYR A 56 -0.97 -8.54 5.87
C TYR A 56 -0.23 -9.84 5.56
N TYR A 57 -0.99 -10.93 5.53
CA TYR A 57 -0.41 -12.26 5.38
C TYR A 57 -1.41 -13.24 4.77
N ARG A 58 -0.87 -14.24 4.08
CA ARG A 58 -1.66 -15.31 3.45
C ARG A 58 -0.84 -16.57 3.27
N LEU A 59 -1.53 -17.69 3.16
CA LEU A 59 -0.92 -18.92 2.68
C LEU A 59 -0.78 -18.90 1.15
N SER A 60 0.37 -19.35 0.67
CA SER A 60 0.59 -19.71 -0.74
C SER A 60 0.08 -21.11 -1.04
N ALA A 61 -0.05 -21.44 -2.34
CA ALA A 61 -0.50 -22.75 -2.80
C ALA A 61 0.35 -23.91 -2.25
N ASP A 62 1.65 -23.70 -2.03
CA ASP A 62 2.59 -24.67 -1.46
C ASP A 62 2.86 -24.46 0.04
N ASN A 63 1.87 -23.91 0.77
CA ASN A 63 1.85 -23.84 2.23
C ASN A 63 2.95 -23.01 2.90
N ARG A 64 3.47 -21.99 2.21
CA ARG A 64 4.29 -20.95 2.85
C ARG A 64 3.40 -19.81 3.32
N ILE A 65 3.80 -19.14 4.40
CA ILE A 65 3.20 -17.88 4.82
C ILE A 65 3.95 -16.74 4.13
N LEU A 66 3.22 -15.94 3.36
CA LEU A 66 3.63 -14.60 2.96
C LEU A 66 3.31 -13.65 4.11
N TRP A 67 4.28 -12.84 4.53
CA TRP A 67 4.19 -11.93 5.65
C TRP A 67 4.76 -10.56 5.28
N GLY A 68 3.93 -9.51 5.25
CA GLY A 68 4.35 -8.18 4.82
C GLY A 68 3.59 -7.05 5.51
N GLY A 69 3.96 -5.81 5.20
CA GLY A 69 3.37 -4.61 5.77
C GLY A 69 4.22 -4.02 6.90
N TYR A 70 3.55 -3.34 7.83
CA TYR A 70 4.10 -2.59 8.97
C TYR A 70 5.00 -1.42 8.59
N ASP A 71 6.09 -1.66 7.87
CA ASP A 71 7.05 -0.63 7.48
C ASP A 71 6.64 0.07 6.18
N ALA A 72 5.99 1.23 6.31
CA ALA A 72 5.85 2.19 5.21
C ALA A 72 7.08 3.13 5.17
N VAL A 73 7.91 3.05 4.14
CA VAL A 73 9.14 3.85 4.02
C VAL A 73 9.07 4.82 2.84
N TYR A 74 9.04 6.12 3.16
CA TYR A 74 9.17 7.20 2.17
C TYR A 74 10.59 7.76 2.17
N HIS A 75 11.23 7.76 1.00
CA HIS A 75 12.55 8.36 0.80
C HIS A 75 12.44 9.81 0.30
N PHE A 76 13.18 10.71 0.94
CA PHE A 76 13.20 12.14 0.60
C PHE A 76 13.36 12.40 -0.90
N GLY A 77 12.52 13.28 -1.45
CA GLY A 77 12.52 13.59 -2.88
C GLY A 77 11.78 12.58 -3.74
N GLY A 78 11.02 11.64 -3.14
CA GLY A 78 10.33 10.58 -3.87
C GLY A 78 11.27 9.74 -4.72
N ARG A 79 12.49 9.49 -4.22
CA ARG A 79 13.52 8.77 -4.98
C ARG A 79 13.19 7.28 -5.05
N ILE A 80 13.29 6.73 -6.26
CA ILE A 80 13.18 5.29 -6.50
C ILE A 80 14.56 4.76 -6.85
N ARG A 81 15.03 3.74 -6.12
CA ARG A 81 16.35 3.13 -6.34
C ARG A 81 16.26 1.62 -6.07
N PRO A 82 16.88 0.77 -6.90
CA PRO A 82 16.93 -0.67 -6.64
C PRO A 82 17.50 -1.03 -5.26
N SER A 83 18.43 -0.21 -4.75
CA SER A 83 19.00 -0.41 -3.40
C SER A 83 17.99 -0.23 -2.26
N TYR A 84 16.82 0.37 -2.51
CA TYR A 84 15.78 0.52 -1.50
C TYR A 84 14.90 -0.74 -1.38
N ASP A 85 14.95 -1.64 -2.35
CA ASP A 85 14.21 -2.91 -2.29
C ASP A 85 14.83 -3.89 -1.27
N ASP A 86 16.10 -3.70 -0.88
CA ASP A 86 16.78 -4.50 0.15
C ASP A 86 17.10 -3.66 1.40
N ARG A 87 16.27 -3.80 2.43
CA ARG A 87 16.43 -3.11 3.71
C ARG A 87 16.50 -4.10 4.88
N PRO A 88 17.72 -4.53 5.28
CA PRO A 88 17.91 -5.53 6.34
C PRO A 88 17.16 -5.25 7.64
N GLN A 89 17.05 -3.98 8.04
CA GLN A 89 16.36 -3.58 9.27
C GLN A 89 14.85 -3.83 9.19
N SER A 90 14.23 -3.63 8.03
CA SER A 90 12.80 -3.93 7.83
C SER A 90 12.55 -5.42 7.86
N PHE A 91 13.40 -6.22 7.20
CA PHE A 91 13.29 -7.68 7.22
C PHE A 91 13.49 -8.27 8.62
N GLN A 92 14.46 -7.76 9.39
CA GLN A 92 14.67 -8.19 10.79
C GLN A 92 13.45 -7.88 11.67
N ARG A 93 12.85 -6.70 11.49
CA ARG A 93 11.64 -6.30 12.21
C ARG A 93 10.45 -7.19 11.84
N LEU A 94 10.23 -7.42 10.55
CA LEU A 94 9.18 -8.32 10.06
C LEU A 94 9.34 -9.74 10.62
N ALA A 95 10.57 -10.28 10.64
CA ALA A 95 10.85 -11.58 11.23
C ALA A 95 10.52 -11.62 12.73
N SER A 96 10.90 -10.58 13.48
CA SER A 96 10.55 -10.48 14.90
C SER A 96 9.04 -10.46 15.13
N HIS A 97 8.29 -9.69 14.33
CA HIS A 97 6.84 -9.62 14.43
C HIS A 97 6.19 -10.94 14.04
N PHE A 98 6.69 -11.61 13.00
CA PHE A 98 6.20 -12.94 12.59
C PHE A 98 6.26 -13.95 13.74
N PHE A 99 7.39 -14.04 14.46
CA PHE A 99 7.51 -14.98 15.59
C PHE A 99 6.74 -14.52 16.84
N THR A 100 6.43 -13.23 16.96
CA THR A 100 5.49 -12.74 17.99
C THR A 100 4.05 -13.16 17.66
N THR A 101 3.66 -13.13 16.38
CA THR A 101 2.33 -13.55 15.92
C THR A 101 2.16 -15.06 15.90
N PHE A 102 3.21 -15.79 15.49
CA PHE A 102 3.22 -17.25 15.37
C PHE A 102 4.34 -17.87 16.20
N PRO A 103 4.27 -17.80 17.55
CA PRO A 103 5.31 -18.35 18.41
C PRO A 103 5.50 -19.86 18.22
N GLN A 104 4.45 -20.59 17.85
CA GLN A 104 4.53 -22.03 17.55
C GLN A 104 5.32 -22.37 16.28
N LEU A 105 5.63 -21.38 15.43
CA LEU A 105 6.45 -21.55 14.24
C LEU A 105 7.92 -21.18 14.46
N GLU A 106 8.36 -21.03 15.72
CA GLU A 106 9.76 -20.79 16.04
C GLU A 106 10.68 -21.82 15.36
N GLY A 107 11.78 -21.33 14.77
CA GLY A 107 12.73 -22.15 14.02
C GLY A 107 12.43 -22.29 12.52
N VAL A 108 11.24 -21.93 12.05
CA VAL A 108 10.93 -21.83 10.61
C VAL A 108 11.85 -20.79 9.96
N LYS A 109 12.38 -21.14 8.78
CA LYS A 109 13.23 -20.22 8.00
C LYS A 109 12.42 -19.40 7.00
N PHE A 110 12.90 -18.21 6.70
CA PHE A 110 12.44 -17.42 5.57
C PHE A 110 13.23 -17.81 4.31
N SER A 111 12.53 -18.32 3.32
CA SER A 111 13.10 -18.77 2.06
C SER A 111 13.25 -17.63 1.05
N HIS A 112 12.41 -16.61 1.14
CA HIS A 112 12.45 -15.43 0.27
C HIS A 112 12.20 -14.16 1.06
N ARG A 113 12.71 -13.06 0.53
CA ARG A 113 12.44 -11.70 0.98
C ARG A 113 12.51 -10.75 -0.22
N TRP A 114 11.70 -9.71 -0.22
CA TRP A 114 11.79 -8.63 -1.21
C TRP A 114 11.15 -7.36 -0.67
N GLY A 115 11.59 -6.22 -1.18
CA GLY A 115 10.90 -4.94 -1.05
C GLY A 115 10.27 -4.55 -2.38
N GLY A 116 9.39 -3.57 -2.34
CA GLY A 116 8.79 -3.01 -3.53
C GLY A 116 8.20 -1.64 -3.30
N VAL A 117 8.15 -0.84 -4.36
CA VAL A 117 7.58 0.50 -4.35
C VAL A 117 6.08 0.46 -4.66
N ILE A 118 5.31 1.25 -3.92
CA ILE A 118 3.87 1.46 -4.04
C ILE A 118 3.63 2.94 -4.35
N ASP A 119 2.68 3.24 -5.25
CA ASP A 119 2.16 4.60 -5.38
C ASP A 119 1.09 4.92 -4.34
N THR A 120 1.47 5.70 -3.34
CA THR A 120 0.52 6.17 -2.34
C THR A 120 -0.07 7.50 -2.79
N SER A 121 -1.40 7.58 -2.93
CA SER A 121 -2.11 8.84 -3.08
C SER A 121 -2.62 9.34 -1.72
N THR A 122 -2.96 10.63 -1.63
CA THR A 122 -3.54 11.22 -0.40
C THR A 122 -4.92 10.67 -0.04
N ARG A 123 -5.60 10.00 -0.99
CA ARG A 123 -6.91 9.37 -0.82
C ARG A 123 -6.80 7.87 -0.52
N PHE A 124 -5.60 7.29 -0.55
CA PHE A 124 -5.37 5.85 -0.33
C PHE A 124 -6.14 4.91 -1.27
N CYS A 125 -6.66 5.39 -2.38
CA CYS A 125 -7.31 4.58 -3.42
C CYS A 125 -7.01 5.10 -4.82
N ALA A 126 -7.24 4.24 -5.82
CA ALA A 126 -6.97 4.55 -7.21
C ALA A 126 -7.78 5.77 -7.68
N PHE A 127 -7.16 6.60 -8.52
CA PHE A 127 -7.79 7.72 -9.20
C PHE A 127 -7.58 7.64 -10.71
N PHE A 128 -8.47 8.29 -11.44
CA PHE A 128 -8.64 8.09 -12.87
C PHE A 128 -8.68 9.42 -13.60
N GLY A 129 -8.46 9.40 -14.91
CA GLY A 129 -8.93 10.50 -15.74
C GLY A 129 -8.38 10.49 -17.15
N LEU A 130 -8.63 11.61 -17.83
CA LEU A 130 -8.28 11.82 -19.23
C LEU A 130 -7.26 12.95 -19.40
N ALA A 131 -6.41 12.78 -20.41
CA ALA A 131 -5.41 13.74 -20.83
C ALA A 131 -5.37 13.86 -22.36
N ARG A 132 -4.66 14.87 -22.86
CA ARG A 132 -4.47 15.11 -24.30
C ARG A 132 -5.78 15.19 -25.10
N ARG A 133 -6.76 15.93 -24.56
CA ARG A 133 -8.12 16.09 -25.11
C ARG A 133 -8.83 14.73 -25.27
N GLY A 134 -8.88 13.95 -24.19
CA GLY A 134 -9.57 12.65 -24.18
C GLY A 134 -8.79 11.46 -24.77
N ARG A 135 -7.65 11.69 -25.43
CA ARG A 135 -6.91 10.62 -26.14
C ARG A 135 -6.05 9.73 -25.23
N VAL A 136 -5.85 10.12 -23.98
CA VAL A 136 -5.03 9.37 -23.03
C VAL A 136 -5.79 9.19 -21.73
N ALA A 137 -6.22 7.97 -21.44
CA ALA A 137 -6.69 7.58 -20.11
C ALA A 137 -5.54 7.15 -19.21
N TYR A 138 -5.67 7.40 -17.92
CA TYR A 138 -4.70 6.99 -16.91
C TYR A 138 -5.38 6.55 -15.61
N ALA A 139 -4.68 5.68 -14.87
CA ALA A 139 -5.02 5.27 -13.52
C ALA A 139 -3.74 5.21 -12.66
N ALA A 140 -3.81 5.71 -11.43
CA ALA A 140 -2.70 5.72 -10.46
C ALA A 140 -3.24 5.84 -9.03
N GLY A 141 -2.35 5.86 -8.04
CA GLY A 141 -2.69 5.95 -6.62
C GLY A 141 -3.24 4.66 -6.02
N PHE A 142 -2.89 3.50 -6.57
CA PHE A 142 -3.47 2.23 -6.15
C PHE A 142 -3.15 1.86 -4.70
N THR A 143 -2.11 2.46 -4.10
CA THR A 143 -1.83 2.41 -2.66
C THR A 143 -1.84 0.98 -2.11
N GLY A 144 -1.18 0.05 -2.80
CA GLY A 144 -1.04 -1.35 -2.38
C GLY A 144 -2.19 -2.27 -2.79
N LEU A 145 -3.30 -1.75 -3.31
CA LEU A 145 -4.50 -2.50 -3.69
C LEU A 145 -4.59 -2.80 -5.20
N GLY A 146 -3.50 -2.55 -5.94
CA GLY A 146 -3.49 -2.56 -7.40
C GLY A 146 -3.85 -3.89 -8.04
N VAL A 147 -3.48 -5.02 -7.43
CA VAL A 147 -3.79 -6.35 -8.00
C VAL A 147 -5.30 -6.55 -8.11
N GLY A 148 -6.04 -6.29 -7.03
CA GLY A 148 -7.50 -6.43 -7.02
C GLY A 148 -8.21 -5.33 -7.82
N ALA A 149 -7.75 -4.08 -7.71
CA ALA A 149 -8.40 -2.92 -8.33
C ALA A 149 -8.11 -2.75 -9.83
N SER A 150 -7.06 -3.38 -10.36
CA SER A 150 -6.60 -3.18 -11.75
C SER A 150 -7.66 -3.48 -12.80
N ARG A 151 -8.50 -4.51 -12.61
CA ARG A 151 -9.59 -4.84 -13.54
C ARG A 151 -10.64 -3.73 -13.59
N PHE A 152 -11.07 -3.24 -12.43
CA PHE A 152 -11.99 -2.11 -12.35
C PHE A 152 -11.37 -0.88 -13.00
N ALA A 153 -10.11 -0.59 -12.72
CA ALA A 153 -9.38 0.52 -13.30
C ALA A 153 -9.29 0.46 -14.83
N ALA A 154 -9.02 -0.72 -15.38
CA ALA A 154 -8.98 -0.94 -16.82
C ALA A 154 -10.35 -0.65 -17.47
N ASN A 155 -11.43 -1.15 -16.88
CA ASN A 155 -12.79 -0.89 -17.38
C ASN A 155 -13.15 0.59 -17.33
N VAL A 156 -12.84 1.30 -16.23
CA VAL A 156 -13.04 2.76 -16.14
C VAL A 156 -12.27 3.51 -17.23
N MET A 157 -11.01 3.13 -17.47
CA MET A 157 -10.22 3.76 -18.54
C MET A 157 -10.80 3.49 -19.93
N LEU A 158 -11.34 2.29 -20.18
CA LEU A 158 -11.98 1.95 -21.44
C LEU A 158 -13.27 2.73 -21.64
N ASP A 159 -14.15 2.78 -20.64
CA ASP A 159 -15.41 3.55 -20.66
C ASP A 159 -15.11 5.05 -20.92
N HIS A 160 -14.07 5.60 -20.29
CA HIS A 160 -13.64 6.97 -20.55
C HIS A 160 -13.10 7.21 -21.97
N LEU A 161 -12.43 6.22 -22.56
CA LEU A 161 -11.92 6.32 -23.94
C LEU A 161 -13.02 6.13 -24.97
N SER A 162 -14.04 5.32 -24.68
CA SER A 162 -15.24 5.16 -25.52
C SER A 162 -16.17 6.37 -25.43
N GLY A 163 -16.05 7.18 -24.37
CA GLY A 163 -16.93 8.32 -24.12
C GLY A 163 -18.30 7.91 -23.58
N GLU A 164 -18.40 6.72 -23.01
CA GLU A 164 -19.63 6.17 -22.46
C GLU A 164 -19.89 6.69 -21.03
N SER A 165 -21.16 6.94 -20.71
CA SER A 165 -21.60 7.09 -19.31
C SER A 165 -22.05 5.72 -18.82
N THR A 166 -21.27 5.14 -17.91
CA THR A 166 -21.55 3.87 -17.24
C THR A 166 -21.62 4.08 -15.74
N GLU A 167 -22.28 3.17 -15.01
CA GLU A 167 -22.31 3.18 -13.54
C GLU A 167 -20.91 3.43 -12.92
N ARG A 168 -19.87 2.80 -13.48
CA ARG A 168 -18.48 2.99 -13.02
C ARG A 168 -18.00 4.43 -13.18
N THR A 169 -18.26 5.05 -14.34
CA THR A 169 -17.86 6.44 -14.61
C THR A 169 -18.66 7.47 -13.80
N GLU A 170 -19.77 7.04 -13.21
CA GLU A 170 -20.63 7.90 -12.39
C GLU A 170 -20.22 7.95 -10.91
N LEU A 171 -19.40 7.00 -10.46
CA LEU A 171 -18.87 6.94 -9.10
C LEU A 171 -18.02 8.17 -8.76
N GLU A 172 -18.20 8.69 -7.55
CA GLU A 172 -17.44 9.85 -7.06
C GLU A 172 -15.93 9.61 -7.06
N MET A 173 -15.49 8.41 -6.68
CA MET A 173 -14.07 8.02 -6.70
C MET A 173 -13.44 8.06 -8.11
N VAL A 174 -14.27 7.92 -9.15
CA VAL A 174 -13.86 8.01 -10.56
C VAL A 174 -13.84 9.45 -11.06
N ARG A 175 -14.78 10.27 -10.60
CA ARG A 175 -14.95 11.67 -11.02
C ARG A 175 -14.02 12.65 -10.29
N SER A 176 -13.51 12.28 -9.11
CA SER A 176 -12.65 13.13 -8.29
C SER A 176 -11.18 12.73 -8.36
N ILE A 177 -10.30 13.72 -8.21
CA ILE A 177 -8.84 13.56 -8.15
C ILE A 177 -8.37 13.85 -6.72
N PRO A 178 -7.45 13.04 -6.15
CA PRO A 178 -6.91 13.28 -4.82
C PRO A 178 -6.17 14.62 -4.72
N LEU A 179 -6.08 15.17 -3.50
CA LEU A 179 -5.27 16.36 -3.26
C LEU A 179 -3.79 16.07 -3.56
N PRO A 180 -3.07 16.98 -4.23
CA PRO A 180 -1.64 16.78 -4.44
C PRO A 180 -0.89 16.89 -3.11
N PHE A 181 0.15 16.06 -2.95
CA PHE A 181 1.16 16.24 -1.92
C PHE A 181 1.87 17.59 -2.13
N PRO A 182 2.23 18.30 -1.04
CA PRO A 182 3.04 19.50 -1.14
C PRO A 182 4.45 19.18 -1.67
N PRO A 183 5.18 20.16 -2.24
CA PRO A 183 6.56 19.94 -2.66
C PRO A 183 7.48 19.64 -1.45
N GLU A 184 8.64 19.04 -1.73
CA GLU A 184 9.67 18.85 -0.71
C GLU A 184 10.23 20.18 -0.20
N PRO A 185 10.57 20.30 1.10
CA PRO A 185 10.66 19.23 2.11
C PRO A 185 9.36 18.94 2.87
N VAL A 186 8.25 19.60 2.52
CA VAL A 186 6.99 19.54 3.29
C VAL A 186 6.35 18.17 3.20
N ALA A 187 6.37 17.53 2.02
CA ALA A 187 5.88 16.16 1.86
C ALA A 187 6.62 15.18 2.77
N PHE A 188 7.95 15.20 2.77
CA PHE A 188 8.75 14.34 3.65
C PHE A 188 8.42 14.57 5.12
N ALA A 189 8.39 15.83 5.57
CA ALA A 189 8.04 16.15 6.95
C ALA A 189 6.64 15.65 7.32
N GLY A 190 5.65 15.85 6.45
CA GLY A 190 4.29 15.37 6.63
C GLY A 190 4.21 13.86 6.75
N VAL A 191 4.84 13.11 5.83
CA VAL A 191 4.84 11.64 5.86
C VAL A 191 5.51 11.10 7.13
N GLN A 192 6.65 11.67 7.55
CA GLN A 192 7.32 11.25 8.78
C GLN A 192 6.47 11.55 10.02
N ALA A 193 5.82 12.72 10.07
CA ALA A 193 4.94 13.11 11.17
C ALA A 193 3.71 12.19 11.25
N THR A 194 3.08 11.88 10.12
CA THR A 194 1.96 10.93 10.06
C THR A 194 2.40 9.54 10.51
N LYS A 195 3.52 9.02 10.02
CA LYS A 195 4.04 7.72 10.43
C LYS A 195 4.29 7.65 11.94
N TRP A 196 4.97 8.66 12.50
CA TRP A 196 5.20 8.76 13.94
C TRP A 196 3.90 8.82 14.74
N ALA A 197 2.91 9.56 14.24
CA ALA A 197 1.62 9.68 14.90
C ALA A 197 0.83 8.36 14.90
N LEU A 198 0.86 7.61 13.80
CA LEU A 198 0.24 6.29 13.67
C LEU A 198 0.91 5.27 14.61
N ASP A 199 2.25 5.24 14.62
CA ASP A 199 3.02 4.38 15.54
C ASP A 199 2.65 4.65 17.01
N ARG A 200 2.53 5.91 17.38
CA ARG A 200 2.14 6.29 18.74
C ARG A 200 0.68 5.97 19.06
N ALA A 201 -0.21 6.00 18.07
CA ALA A 201 -1.60 5.58 18.24
C ALA A 201 -1.68 4.05 18.49
N ASP A 202 -0.92 3.25 17.74
CA ASP A 202 -0.86 1.79 17.92
C ASP A 202 -0.38 1.42 19.34
N HIS A 203 0.63 2.11 19.86
CA HIS A 203 1.11 1.92 21.24
C HIS A 203 0.19 2.50 22.34
N ASN A 204 -0.85 3.26 21.97
CA ASN A 204 -1.77 3.92 22.89
C ASN A 204 -3.22 3.45 22.71
N GLY A 205 -3.40 2.17 22.36
CA GLY A 205 -4.71 1.54 22.20
C GLY A 205 -5.57 2.17 21.09
N GLY A 206 -4.95 2.65 20.01
CA GLY A 206 -5.62 3.25 18.85
C GLY A 206 -6.01 4.72 19.01
N ARG A 207 -5.64 5.39 20.11
CA ARG A 207 -6.00 6.80 20.35
C ARG A 207 -5.25 7.74 19.40
N ARG A 208 -5.96 8.27 18.41
CA ARG A 208 -5.46 9.24 17.43
C ARG A 208 -5.12 10.59 18.08
N ASN A 209 -3.94 11.13 17.78
CA ASN A 209 -3.51 12.45 18.24
C ASN A 209 -4.17 13.58 17.42
N LEU A 210 -3.93 14.84 17.79
CA LEU A 210 -4.54 16.00 17.10
C LEU A 210 -4.18 16.03 15.61
N LEU A 211 -2.94 15.68 15.25
CA LEU A 211 -2.50 15.62 13.85
C LEU A 211 -3.35 14.64 13.03
N LEU A 212 -3.50 13.41 13.50
CA LEU A 212 -4.30 12.39 12.81
C LEU A 212 -5.77 12.81 12.70
N LYS A 213 -6.36 13.34 13.78
CA LYS A 213 -7.73 13.86 13.75
C LYS A 213 -7.91 14.98 12.74
N THR A 214 -6.92 15.87 12.61
CA THR A 214 -6.95 16.93 11.60
C THR A 214 -6.84 16.37 10.20
N LEU A 215 -5.97 15.38 9.96
CA LEU A 215 -5.85 14.71 8.66
C LEU A 215 -7.15 14.02 8.24
N ASP A 216 -7.79 13.29 9.16
CA ASP A 216 -9.07 12.64 8.91
C ASP A 216 -10.16 13.67 8.58
N ALA A 217 -10.21 14.78 9.33
CA ALA A 217 -11.19 15.85 9.11
C ALA A 217 -11.05 16.54 7.73
N VAL A 218 -9.89 16.44 7.09
CA VAL A 218 -9.65 16.99 5.75
C VAL A 218 -9.58 15.92 4.65
N GLY A 219 -10.00 14.68 4.96
CA GLY A 219 -10.09 13.58 3.98
C GLY A 219 -8.73 12.99 3.57
N LEU A 220 -7.71 13.12 4.43
CA LEU A 220 -6.34 12.63 4.21
C LEU A 220 -5.99 11.43 5.10
N GLY A 221 -7.00 10.77 5.68
CA GLY A 221 -6.86 9.64 6.60
C GLY A 221 -7.20 8.30 5.95
N PHE A 222 -6.89 7.20 6.65
CA PHE A 222 -7.29 5.84 6.24
C PHE A 222 -8.80 5.59 6.39
N ASP A 223 -9.50 6.45 7.15
CA ASP A 223 -10.95 6.39 7.38
C ASP A 223 -11.74 7.38 6.49
N SER A 224 -11.09 7.98 5.48
CA SER A 224 -11.63 9.02 4.60
C SER A 224 -12.31 8.48 3.35
#